data_AF-A0A7J9I867-F1
#
_entry.id   AF-A0A7J9I867-F1
#
_cell.length_a   1.000
_cell.length_b   1.000
_cell.length_c   1.000
_cell.angle_alpha   90.00
_cell.angle_beta   90.00
_cell.angle_gamma   90.00
#
_symmetry.space_group_name_H-M   'P 1'
#
loop_
_entity.id
_entity.type
_entity.pdbx_description
1 polymer ?
#
loop_
_entity_poly.entity_id
_entity_poly.type
_entity_poly.pdbx_seq_one_letter_code
_entity_poly.pdbx_strand_id
1 'polypeptide(L)'
;DLRQTEWTRSTLAHVDSKDYDVFLLPGDLSYADTHQKLWDSFGRLVEQYANRRPWMATEGSHEIEFFPWIRRHTFKAYNACWLMPYKESGSTSNLYYSFDVAGSHIVVVVVVHVPWYNTNSAHKGEGESMRKAMEELLYKARVDVVFVGHVHVYER
;
A
#
# COMPACT_ATOMS: atom_id res chain seq x y z
N ASP A 1 -2.31 -4.33 4.14
CA ASP A 1 -2.43 -5.49 5.06
C ASP A 1 -3.66 -6.37 4.75
N LEU A 2 -3.94 -6.69 3.48
CA LEU A 2 -5.19 -7.41 3.14
C LEU A 2 -5.07 -8.93 3.33
N ARG A 3 -3.97 -9.55 2.91
CA ARG A 3 -3.81 -11.03 2.90
C ARG A 3 -4.96 -11.71 2.13
N GLN A 4 -5.24 -12.97 2.47
CA GLN A 4 -6.15 -13.88 1.75
C GLN A 4 -6.98 -14.71 2.73
N THR A 5 -7.69 -14.03 3.63
CA THR A 5 -8.48 -14.65 4.70
C THR A 5 -9.98 -14.42 4.50
N GLU A 6 -10.81 -15.05 5.34
CA GLU A 6 -12.24 -14.74 5.42
C GLU A 6 -12.50 -13.29 5.86
N TRP A 7 -11.65 -12.74 6.73
CA TRP A 7 -11.68 -11.33 7.12
C TRP A 7 -11.42 -10.41 5.94
N THR A 8 -10.46 -10.77 5.07
CA THR A 8 -10.23 -10.06 3.82
C THR A 8 -11.48 -10.03 2.94
N ARG A 9 -12.18 -11.16 2.82
CA ARG A 9 -13.44 -11.23 2.06
C ARG A 9 -14.50 -10.33 2.68
N SER A 10 -14.65 -10.34 4.00
CA SER A 10 -15.59 -9.46 4.71
C SER A 10 -15.24 -7.98 4.51
N THR A 11 -13.95 -7.61 4.63
CA THR A 11 -13.48 -6.23 4.42
C THR A 11 -13.76 -5.77 3.00
N LEU A 12 -13.42 -6.57 1.98
CA LEU A 12 -13.67 -6.20 0.59
C LEU A 12 -15.16 -6.12 0.25
N ALA A 13 -15.99 -7.01 0.81
CA ALA A 13 -17.45 -6.90 0.68
C ALA A 13 -17.99 -5.62 1.33
N HIS A 14 -17.45 -5.22 2.47
CA HIS A 14 -17.82 -3.96 3.12
C HIS A 14 -17.40 -2.74 2.29
N VAL A 15 -16.20 -2.76 1.71
CA VAL A 15 -15.71 -1.70 0.82
C VAL A 15 -16.58 -1.61 -0.44
N ASP A 16 -16.88 -2.72 -1.09
CA ASP A 16 -17.70 -2.79 -2.31
C ASP A 16 -19.15 -2.31 -2.07
N SER A 17 -19.62 -2.39 -0.82
CA SER A 17 -20.92 -1.81 -0.43
C SER A 17 -20.94 -0.28 -0.34
N LYS A 18 -19.78 0.38 -0.49
CA LYS A 18 -19.64 1.84 -0.44
C LYS A 18 -19.47 2.39 -1.85
N ASP A 19 -19.91 3.63 -2.02
CA ASP A 19 -19.58 4.39 -3.22
C ASP A 19 -18.20 5.02 -3.04
N TYR A 20 -17.28 4.65 -3.93
CA TYR A 20 -15.91 5.17 -3.97
C TYR A 20 -15.37 5.12 -5.40
N ASP A 21 -14.46 6.04 -5.71
CA ASP A 21 -13.85 6.14 -7.03
C ASP A 21 -12.50 5.41 -7.11
N VAL A 22 -11.71 5.47 -6.03
CA VAL A 22 -10.35 4.90 -5.97
C VAL A 22 -10.14 4.18 -4.64
N PHE A 23 -9.49 3.02 -4.68
CA PHE A 23 -9.10 2.26 -3.48
C PHE A 23 -7.61 2.44 -3.19
N LEU A 24 -7.27 3.01 -2.03
CA LEU A 24 -5.89 3.13 -1.57
C LEU A 24 -5.50 1.90 -0.74
N LEU A 25 -4.39 1.24 -1.09
CA LEU A 25 -3.92 0.04 -0.41
C LEU A 25 -2.48 0.23 0.10
N PRO A 26 -2.28 0.52 1.41
CA PRO A 26 -0.97 0.88 1.98
C PRO A 26 -0.08 -0.34 2.28
N GLY A 27 0.32 -1.08 1.24
CA GLY A 27 1.27 -2.19 1.38
C GLY A 27 0.68 -3.48 1.95
N ASP A 28 1.53 -4.51 2.01
CA ASP A 28 1.23 -5.86 2.48
C ASP A 28 -0.03 -6.42 1.82
N LEU A 29 0.13 -6.78 0.55
CA LEU A 29 -0.96 -7.15 -0.35
C LEU A 29 -1.36 -8.61 -0.12
N SER A 30 -0.54 -9.51 -0.66
CA SER A 30 -0.87 -10.94 -0.74
C SER A 30 -0.38 -11.73 0.47
N TYR A 31 0.63 -11.21 1.18
CA TYR A 31 1.49 -11.95 2.11
C TYR A 31 1.97 -13.27 1.50
N ALA A 32 2.37 -13.22 0.22
CA ALA A 32 2.90 -14.40 -0.44
C ALA A 32 4.20 -14.84 0.23
N ASP A 33 4.98 -13.91 0.77
CA ASP A 33 6.20 -14.19 1.54
C ASP A 33 7.06 -15.21 0.83
N THR A 34 7.29 -14.94 -0.45
CA THR A 34 8.02 -15.77 -1.39
C THR A 34 7.32 -17.03 -1.93
N HIS A 35 6.19 -17.43 -1.37
CA HIS A 35 5.33 -18.48 -1.94
C HIS A 35 4.50 -17.94 -3.12
N GLN A 36 5.11 -17.91 -4.31
CA GLN A 36 4.59 -17.18 -5.48
C GLN A 36 3.13 -17.53 -5.87
N LYS A 37 2.67 -18.77 -5.65
CA LYS A 37 1.27 -19.15 -5.94
C LYS A 37 0.24 -18.33 -5.16
N LEU A 38 0.64 -17.73 -4.04
CA LEU A 38 -0.21 -16.85 -3.24
C LEU A 38 -0.48 -15.51 -3.95
N TRP A 39 0.39 -15.05 -4.86
CA TRP A 39 0.08 -13.89 -5.70
C TRP A 39 -1.06 -14.21 -6.67
N ASP A 40 -1.08 -15.41 -7.26
CA ASP A 40 -2.14 -15.84 -8.18
C ASP A 40 -3.49 -16.02 -7.48
N SER A 41 -3.50 -16.58 -6.27
CA SER A 41 -4.73 -16.70 -5.49
C SER A 41 -5.21 -15.35 -4.96
N PHE A 42 -4.30 -14.43 -4.61
CA PHE A 42 -4.66 -13.09 -4.19
C PHE A 42 -5.26 -12.30 -5.35
N GLY A 43 -4.63 -12.35 -6.53
CA GLY A 43 -5.13 -11.74 -7.75
C GLY A 43 -6.55 -12.20 -8.06
N ARG A 44 -6.81 -13.52 -8.06
CA ARG A 44 -8.16 -14.07 -8.26
C ARG A 44 -9.17 -13.66 -7.18
N LEU A 45 -8.72 -13.50 -5.93
CA LEU A 45 -9.58 -13.05 -4.84
C LEU A 45 -10.04 -11.59 -5.06
N VAL A 46 -9.11 -10.71 -5.44
CA VAL A 46 -9.37 -9.27 -5.56
C VAL A 46 -9.89 -8.85 -6.93
N GLU A 47 -9.74 -9.69 -7.96
CA GLU A 47 -10.12 -9.42 -9.36
C GLU A 47 -11.54 -8.83 -9.49
N GLN A 48 -12.52 -9.43 -8.80
CA GLN A 48 -13.92 -8.98 -8.85
C GLN A 48 -14.14 -7.55 -8.33
N TYR A 49 -13.21 -7.01 -7.53
CA TYR A 49 -13.25 -5.67 -6.97
C TYR A 49 -12.32 -4.72 -7.75
N ALA A 50 -11.09 -5.16 -8.01
CA ALA A 50 -10.07 -4.37 -8.70
C ALA A 50 -10.37 -4.14 -10.19
N ASN A 51 -11.26 -4.93 -10.80
CA ASN A 51 -11.70 -4.71 -12.18
C ASN A 51 -12.78 -3.60 -12.33
N ARG A 52 -13.37 -3.14 -11.22
CA ARG A 52 -14.48 -2.16 -11.21
C ARG A 52 -14.02 -0.73 -10.91
N ARG A 53 -12.94 -0.60 -10.13
CA ARG A 53 -12.39 0.65 -9.62
C ARG A 53 -10.86 0.57 -9.60
N PRO A 54 -10.13 1.65 -9.92
CA PRO A 54 -8.68 1.69 -9.79
C PRO A 54 -8.22 1.43 -8.34
N TRP A 55 -7.22 0.58 -8.20
CA TRP A 55 -6.53 0.33 -6.93
C TRP A 55 -5.14 0.94 -7.00
N MET A 56 -4.82 1.79 -6.04
CA MET A 56 -3.55 2.49 -5.93
C MET A 56 -2.83 1.92 -4.73
N ALA A 57 -1.92 0.99 -5.00
CA ALA A 57 -1.19 0.24 -3.99
C ALA A 57 0.21 0.84 -3.76
N THR A 58 0.68 0.77 -2.53
CA THR A 58 2.11 0.88 -2.22
C THR A 58 2.66 -0.51 -1.92
N GLU A 59 3.96 -0.68 -1.96
CA GLU A 59 4.62 -1.85 -1.41
C GLU A 59 4.60 -1.83 0.12
N GLY A 60 4.64 -3.00 0.73
CA GLY A 60 4.90 -3.19 2.15
C GLY A 60 6.10 -4.09 2.41
N SER A 61 6.29 -4.43 3.69
CA SER A 61 7.40 -5.27 4.11
C SER A 61 7.30 -6.69 3.53
N HIS A 62 6.09 -7.20 3.33
CA HIS A 62 5.82 -8.52 2.77
C HIS A 62 6.07 -8.59 1.24
N GLU A 63 6.16 -7.45 0.54
CA GLU A 63 6.50 -7.41 -0.90
C GLU A 63 8.01 -7.48 -1.17
N ILE A 64 8.86 -7.31 -0.15
CA ILE A 64 10.33 -7.33 -0.30
C ILE A 64 10.78 -8.67 -0.92
N GLU A 65 10.24 -9.79 -0.46
CA GLU A 65 10.50 -11.16 -0.94
C GLU A 65 11.99 -11.45 -1.24
N PHE A 66 12.83 -11.35 -0.20
CA PHE A 66 14.27 -11.54 -0.34
C PHE A 66 14.71 -13.00 -0.19
N PHE A 67 15.49 -13.51 -1.15
CA PHE A 67 16.16 -14.82 -1.06
C PHE A 67 17.68 -14.68 -1.14
N PRO A 68 18.40 -14.87 -0.01
CA PRO A 68 19.85 -14.64 0.04
C PRO A 68 20.65 -15.42 -1.02
N TRP A 69 20.19 -16.63 -1.35
CA TRP A 69 20.95 -17.61 -2.14
C TRP A 69 20.59 -17.62 -3.63
N ILE A 70 19.40 -17.13 -4.02
CA ILE A 70 18.85 -17.35 -5.37
C ILE A 70 18.34 -16.04 -6.01
N ARG A 71 17.80 -15.09 -5.24
CA ARG A 71 17.23 -13.86 -5.78
C ARG A 71 17.68 -12.65 -4.97
N ARG A 72 18.57 -11.86 -5.58
CA ARG A 72 19.06 -10.58 -5.05
C ARG A 72 18.15 -9.38 -5.37
N HIS A 73 17.06 -9.61 -6.10
CA HIS A 73 16.13 -8.54 -6.50
C HIS A 73 14.88 -8.59 -5.62
N THR A 74 14.68 -7.55 -4.82
CA THR A 74 13.47 -7.37 -3.99
C THR A 74 12.32 -6.82 -4.83
N PHE A 75 11.08 -6.93 -4.33
CA PHE A 75 9.86 -6.38 -4.96
C PHE A 75 9.54 -6.90 -6.37
N LYS A 76 10.12 -8.04 -6.77
CA LYS A 76 9.95 -8.56 -8.14
C LYS A 76 8.49 -8.89 -8.46
N ALA A 77 7.79 -9.56 -7.54
CA ALA A 77 6.39 -9.93 -7.75
C ALA A 77 5.48 -8.70 -7.74
N TYR A 78 5.67 -7.79 -6.78
CA TYR A 78 4.95 -6.51 -6.73
C TYR A 78 5.09 -5.73 -8.05
N ASN A 79 6.33 -5.50 -8.51
CA ASN A 79 6.58 -4.76 -9.76
C ASN A 79 6.05 -5.46 -11.02
N ALA A 80 5.87 -6.77 -10.98
CA ALA A 80 5.32 -7.53 -12.11
C ALA A 80 3.78 -7.56 -12.11
N CYS A 81 3.16 -7.61 -10.94
CA CYS A 81 1.72 -7.81 -10.79
C CYS A 81 0.94 -6.51 -10.56
N TRP A 82 1.58 -5.47 -10.01
CA TRP A 82 0.97 -4.22 -9.59
C TRP A 82 1.75 -3.03 -10.14
N LEU A 83 1.44 -2.67 -11.39
CA LEU A 83 2.06 -1.54 -12.06
C LEU A 83 1.30 -0.25 -11.74
N MET A 84 1.96 0.66 -11.04
CA MET A 84 1.45 1.97 -10.65
C MET A 84 1.92 3.03 -11.68
N PRO A 85 1.26 4.22 -11.75
CA PRO A 85 1.57 5.25 -12.75
C PRO A 85 2.83 6.06 -12.43
N TYR A 86 3.92 5.38 -12.09
CA TYR A 86 5.15 6.01 -11.62
C TYR A 86 5.88 6.78 -12.74
N LYS A 87 5.76 6.37 -13.99
CA LYS A 87 6.38 7.08 -15.12
C LYS A 87 5.66 8.38 -15.40
N GLU A 88 4.33 8.33 -15.38
CA GLU A 88 3.41 9.45 -15.56
C GLU A 88 3.60 10.48 -14.45
N SER A 89 3.90 10.02 -13.24
CA SER A 89 4.24 10.88 -12.11
C SER A 89 5.67 11.45 -12.15
N GLY A 90 6.49 11.10 -13.16
CA GLY A 90 7.90 11.48 -13.25
C GLY A 90 8.82 10.76 -12.26
N SER A 91 8.34 9.71 -11.58
CA SER A 91 9.15 8.86 -10.71
C SER A 91 10.02 7.90 -11.54
N THR A 92 11.14 7.49 -10.96
CA THR A 92 12.03 6.47 -11.54
C THR A 92 11.73 5.05 -11.07
N SER A 93 10.79 4.87 -10.14
CA SER A 93 10.49 3.59 -9.51
C SER A 93 8.99 3.40 -9.28
N ASN A 94 8.52 2.16 -9.49
CA ASN A 94 7.14 1.76 -9.19
C ASN A 94 6.81 1.79 -7.68
N LEU A 95 7.82 1.95 -6.82
CA LEU A 95 7.67 1.98 -5.36
C LEU A 95 7.26 3.36 -4.81
N TYR A 96 7.29 4.40 -5.64
CA TYR A 96 6.78 5.71 -5.23
C TYR A 96 6.29 6.45 -6.45
N TYR A 97 5.10 7.03 -6.34
CA TYR A 97 4.45 7.72 -7.44
C TYR A 97 3.42 8.71 -6.89
N SER A 98 2.94 9.58 -7.76
CA SER A 98 1.79 10.43 -7.50
C SER A 98 0.78 10.27 -8.63
N PHE A 99 -0.46 10.64 -8.35
CA PHE A 99 -1.55 10.64 -9.32
C PHE A 99 -2.61 11.62 -8.85
N ASP A 100 -3.39 12.13 -9.80
CA ASP A 100 -4.49 13.03 -9.51
C ASP A 100 -5.83 12.30 -9.70
N VAL A 101 -6.77 12.58 -8.80
CA VAL A 101 -8.16 12.13 -8.91
C VAL A 101 -9.04 13.37 -8.97
N ALA A 102 -9.96 13.42 -9.93
CA ALA A 102 -10.89 14.54 -10.05
C ALA A 102 -11.74 14.66 -8.79
N GLY A 103 -11.82 15.87 -8.23
CA GLY A 103 -12.59 16.15 -7.03
C GLY A 103 -13.08 17.60 -7.00
N SER A 104 -14.12 17.85 -6.21
CA SER A 104 -14.64 19.22 -5.99
C SER A 104 -13.76 20.05 -5.04
N HIS A 105 -12.91 19.38 -4.28
CA HIS A 105 -11.92 19.97 -3.37
C HIS A 105 -10.55 19.38 -3.67
N ILE A 106 -9.51 20.21 -3.52
CA ILE A 106 -8.11 19.75 -3.60
C ILE A 106 -7.72 19.28 -2.20
N VAL A 107 -7.30 18.04 -2.09
CA VAL A 107 -6.78 17.41 -0.87
C VAL A 107 -5.49 16.69 -1.23
N VAL A 108 -4.43 16.89 -0.45
CA VAL A 108 -3.16 16.21 -0.62
C VAL A 108 -3.11 15.02 0.33
N VAL A 109 -3.13 13.81 -0.26
CA VAL A 109 -3.11 12.55 0.47
C VAL A 109 -1.73 11.89 0.30
N VAL A 110 -1.15 11.41 1.39
CA VAL A 110 0.07 10.58 1.35
C VAL A 110 -0.27 9.17 1.84
N VAL A 111 0.23 8.18 1.12
CA VAL A 111 0.10 6.77 1.49
C VAL A 111 1.50 6.21 1.70
N VAL A 112 1.76 5.66 2.88
CA VAL A 112 3.02 4.98 3.22
C VAL A 112 2.70 3.71 4.00
N HIS A 113 3.54 2.69 3.92
CA HIS A 113 3.23 1.44 4.61
C HIS A 113 3.46 1.51 6.13
N VAL A 114 4.64 1.94 6.58
CA VAL A 114 5.03 1.93 8.00
C VAL A 114 4.58 3.22 8.71
N PRO A 115 3.82 3.14 9.82
CA PRO A 115 3.35 4.33 10.55
C PRO A 115 4.50 5.05 11.26
N TRP A 116 4.45 6.38 11.20
CA TRP A 116 5.35 7.26 11.96
C TRP A 116 4.87 7.50 13.38
N TYR A 117 3.55 7.61 13.53
CA TYR A 117 2.85 7.77 14.80
C TYR A 117 2.07 6.49 15.05
N ASN A 118 2.55 5.69 16.00
CA ASN A 118 1.96 4.42 16.40
C ASN A 118 2.14 4.24 17.91
N THR A 119 1.04 4.11 18.64
CA THR A 119 1.08 3.91 20.10
C THR A 119 1.05 2.45 20.51
N ASN A 120 0.85 1.54 19.55
CA ASN A 120 0.87 0.10 19.79
C ASN A 120 2.28 -0.40 20.09
N SER A 121 2.38 -1.49 20.86
CA SER A 121 3.66 -2.15 21.12
C SER A 121 4.25 -2.79 19.85
N ALA A 122 3.40 -3.31 18.97
CA ALA A 122 3.81 -3.85 17.69
C ALA A 122 4.34 -2.70 16.79
N HIS A 123 5.51 -2.90 16.19
CA HIS A 123 6.15 -1.96 15.27
C HIS A 123 6.40 -0.55 15.83
N LYS A 124 6.56 -0.44 17.15
CA LYS A 124 6.79 0.84 17.83
C LYS A 124 8.11 1.47 17.38
N GLY A 125 8.03 2.67 16.80
CA GLY A 125 9.20 3.46 16.39
C GLY A 125 9.88 3.02 15.10
N GLU A 126 9.34 2.02 14.38
CA GLU A 126 9.94 1.54 13.12
C GLU A 126 9.95 2.62 12.03
N GLY A 127 8.95 3.50 12.00
CA GLY A 127 8.85 4.61 11.05
C GLY A 127 9.73 5.82 11.35
N GLU A 128 10.46 5.84 12.49
CA GLU A 128 11.11 7.06 13.00
C GLU A 128 12.19 7.63 12.06
N SER A 129 12.94 6.76 11.37
CA SER A 129 13.95 7.19 10.41
C SER A 129 13.31 7.94 9.23
N MET A 130 12.23 7.39 8.67
CA MET A 130 11.49 8.02 7.58
C MET A 130 10.80 9.30 8.03
N ARG A 131 10.20 9.31 9.22
CA ARG A 131 9.60 10.50 9.83
C ARG A 131 10.60 11.65 9.90
N LYS A 132 11.80 11.41 10.45
CA LYS A 132 12.87 12.43 10.52
C LYS A 132 13.30 12.96 9.15
N ALA A 133 13.28 12.10 8.12
CA ALA A 133 13.70 12.48 6.78
C ALA A 133 12.61 13.26 6.01
N MET A 134 11.33 12.94 6.22
CA MET A 134 10.24 13.35 5.32
C MET A 134 9.19 14.25 5.97
N GLU A 135 9.03 14.21 7.30
CA GLU A 135 7.91 14.89 7.98
C GLU A 135 7.92 16.40 7.75
N GLU A 136 9.08 17.06 7.87
CA GLU A 136 9.18 18.50 7.65
C GLU A 136 8.79 18.89 6.21
N LEU A 137 9.16 18.05 5.23
CA LEU A 137 8.79 18.26 3.83
C LEU A 137 7.28 18.15 3.63
N LEU A 138 6.66 17.07 4.14
CA LEU A 138 5.22 16.84 4.01
C LEU A 138 4.40 17.91 4.76
N TYR A 139 4.89 18.34 5.92
CA TYR A 139 4.28 19.43 6.68
C TYR A 139 4.32 20.75 5.90
N LYS A 140 5.46 21.11 5.32
CA LYS A 140 5.59 22.32 4.47
C LYS A 140 4.73 22.25 3.21
N ALA A 141 4.57 21.05 2.64
CA ALA A 141 3.69 20.79 1.50
C ALA A 141 2.20 20.82 1.87
N ARG A 142 1.86 20.97 3.17
CA ARG A 142 0.49 20.98 3.68
C ARG A 142 -0.29 19.71 3.32
N VAL A 143 0.34 18.55 3.49
CA VAL A 143 -0.36 17.26 3.40
C VAL A 143 -1.53 17.25 4.39
N ASP A 144 -2.72 16.94 3.91
CA ASP A 144 -3.95 16.98 4.71
C ASP A 144 -4.13 15.70 5.53
N VAL A 145 -3.79 14.56 4.95
CA VAL A 145 -3.94 13.25 5.60
C VAL A 145 -2.89 12.25 5.12
N VAL A 146 -2.43 11.41 6.05
CA VAL A 146 -1.54 10.28 5.77
C VAL A 146 -2.28 8.98 6.10
N PHE A 147 -2.34 8.06 5.15
CA PHE A 147 -2.87 6.71 5.36
C PHE A 147 -1.73 5.70 5.43
N VAL A 148 -1.82 4.79 6.40
CA VAL A 148 -0.79 3.82 6.71
C VAL A 148 -1.36 2.44 7.00
N GLY A 149 -0.50 1.42 6.83
CA GLY A 149 -0.80 0.03 7.13
C GLY A 149 0.13 -0.51 8.22
N HIS A 150 0.65 -1.73 8.01
CA HIS A 150 1.71 -2.41 8.76
C HIS A 150 1.33 -2.86 10.18
N VAL A 151 0.68 -2.00 10.96
CA VAL A 151 0.14 -2.36 12.27
C VAL A 151 -1.30 -2.83 12.09
N HIS A 152 -1.59 -4.08 12.46
CA HIS A 152 -2.90 -4.72 12.23
C HIS A 152 -3.99 -4.26 13.24
N VAL A 153 -4.11 -2.96 13.44
CA VAL A 153 -5.15 -2.29 14.23
C VAL A 153 -5.52 -0.95 13.58
N TYR A 154 -6.59 -0.31 14.05
CA TYR A 154 -6.94 1.05 13.64
C TYR A 154 -6.50 2.06 14.72
N GLU A 155 -5.87 3.15 14.29
CA GLU A 155 -5.46 4.30 15.12
C GLU A 155 -5.63 5.60 14.30
N ARG A 156 -6.06 6.70 14.94
CA ARG A 156 -6.20 8.04 14.33
C ARG A 156 -5.94 9.13 15.35
#